data_AF-A0A183T7L5-F1
#
_entry.id   AF-A0A183T7L5-F1
#
_cell.length_a   1.000
_cell.length_b   1.000
_cell.length_c   1.000
_cell.angle_alpha   90.00
_cell.angle_beta   90.00
_cell.angle_gamma   90.00
#
_symmetry.space_group_name_H-M   'P 1'
#
loop_
_entity.id
_entity.type
_entity.pdbx_description
1 polymer ?
#
loop_
_entity_poly.entity_id
_entity_poly.type
_entity_poly.pdbx_seq_one_letter_code
_entity_poly.pdbx_strand_id
1 'polypeptide(L)'
;MFTQASLPTICRLTLLYFGIGGLAVLGDLSDVDKQHIIDFVYAHQILPSNAFGDSRCGFRGSAFIGAPLHLTGEPKPVQPLPYDASHVTMTYSALNTLLILGDDLSRVNRDAVMAGILSLQSENSNFINASVLCHEFDARFVFSAVASAYILDQLDKLDIEGYVRFITKSLTFEGGFGHLPQLEAHAGATYCNLACLKLLGKLESVLPERSRQREKLIYWLLQRQKVGFNGRSGKDDDSCYTFWVGACLQV
;
A
#
# COMPACT_ATOMS: atom_id res chain seq x y z
N MET A 1 22.44 13.45 19.65
CA MET A 1 22.58 11.98 19.71
C MET A 1 21.37 11.40 19.00
N PHE A 2 21.45 11.26 17.67
CA PHE A 2 20.35 10.69 16.88
C PHE A 2 20.43 9.17 17.04
N THR A 3 19.56 8.60 17.86
CA THR A 3 19.32 7.16 17.83
C THR A 3 18.76 6.84 16.44
N GLN A 4 19.45 5.97 15.70
CA GLN A 4 18.83 5.27 14.57
C GLN A 4 17.55 4.63 15.12
N ALA A 5 16.39 5.18 14.76
CA ALA A 5 15.15 4.46 14.93
C ALA A 5 15.31 3.18 14.11
N SER A 6 15.46 2.05 14.80
CA SER A 6 15.49 0.75 14.16
C SER A 6 14.25 0.63 13.28
N LEU A 7 14.40 0.16 12.04
CA LEU A 7 13.32 -0.06 11.07
C LEU A 7 12.02 -0.70 11.65
N PRO A 8 12.06 -1.59 12.67
CA PRO A 8 10.86 -2.14 13.30
C PRO A 8 9.93 -1.11 13.95
N THR A 9 10.44 0.08 14.31
CA THR A 9 9.65 1.04 15.08
C THR A 9 8.66 1.80 14.21
N ILE A 10 8.94 2.04 12.93
CA ILE A 10 8.07 2.88 12.07
C ILE A 10 6.96 2.06 11.40
N CYS A 11 7.14 0.76 11.17
CA CYS A 11 6.24 -0.06 10.34
C CYS A 11 5.38 -1.05 11.16
N ARG A 12 5.06 -0.76 12.43
CA ARG A 12 4.34 -1.69 13.32
C ARG A 12 2.95 -2.06 12.77
N LEU A 13 2.25 -1.14 12.12
CA LEU A 13 0.95 -1.47 11.50
C LEU A 13 1.06 -2.47 10.34
N THR A 14 2.15 -2.46 9.57
CA THR A 14 2.36 -3.47 8.53
C THR A 14 2.69 -4.84 9.14
N LEU A 15 3.46 -4.88 10.23
CA LEU A 15 3.70 -6.13 10.96
C LEU A 15 2.40 -6.69 11.57
N LEU A 16 1.56 -5.80 12.12
CA LEU A 16 0.23 -6.18 12.62
C LEU A 16 -0.64 -6.74 11.48
N TYR A 17 -0.66 -6.07 10.32
CA TYR A 17 -1.36 -6.56 9.13
C TYR A 17 -0.89 -7.96 8.72
N PHE A 18 0.43 -8.21 8.68
CA PHE A 18 0.93 -9.56 8.36
C PHE A 18 0.57 -10.60 9.43
N GLY A 19 0.65 -10.24 10.71
CA GLY A 19 0.27 -11.15 11.81
C GLY A 19 -1.22 -11.52 11.76
N ILE A 20 -2.09 -10.51 11.68
CA ILE A 20 -3.54 -10.70 11.62
C ILE A 20 -3.98 -11.35 10.31
N GLY A 21 -3.42 -10.93 9.18
CA GLY A 21 -3.67 -11.56 7.88
C GLY A 21 -3.22 -13.02 7.84
N GLY A 22 -2.07 -13.35 8.43
CA GLY A 22 -1.60 -14.73 8.55
C GLY A 22 -2.57 -15.60 9.35
N LEU A 23 -3.01 -15.12 10.52
CA LEU A 23 -4.02 -15.83 11.33
C LEU A 23 -5.35 -15.98 10.59
N ALA A 24 -5.78 -14.94 9.86
CA ALA A 24 -7.00 -14.99 9.04
C ALA A 24 -6.92 -16.05 7.95
N VAL A 25 -5.79 -16.17 7.24
CA VAL A 25 -5.56 -17.19 6.23
C VAL A 25 -5.58 -18.60 6.83
N LEU A 26 -5.12 -18.76 8.08
CA LEU A 26 -5.16 -20.02 8.82
C LEU A 26 -6.53 -20.32 9.46
N GLY A 27 -7.47 -19.37 9.43
CA GLY A 27 -8.78 -19.50 10.09
C GLY A 27 -8.74 -19.35 11.61
N ASP A 28 -7.68 -18.77 12.17
CA ASP A 28 -7.38 -18.76 13.61
C ASP A 28 -7.44 -17.35 14.23
N LEU A 29 -8.50 -16.61 13.91
CA LEU A 29 -8.76 -15.28 14.50
C LEU A 29 -9.53 -15.33 15.83
N SER A 30 -9.87 -16.53 16.34
CA SER A 30 -10.67 -16.68 17.55
C SER A 30 -9.93 -16.26 18.82
N ASP A 31 -8.62 -16.46 18.84
CA ASP A 31 -7.80 -16.28 20.05
C ASP A 31 -7.25 -14.85 20.19
N VAL A 32 -7.65 -13.97 19.27
CA VAL A 32 -7.21 -12.58 19.22
C VAL A 32 -8.27 -11.68 19.83
N ASP A 33 -7.86 -10.76 20.70
CA ASP A 33 -8.72 -9.65 21.16
C ASP A 33 -8.92 -8.65 20.01
N LYS A 34 -9.90 -8.94 19.15
CA LYS A 34 -10.19 -8.14 17.95
C LYS A 34 -10.49 -6.70 18.29
N GLN A 35 -11.28 -6.46 19.33
CA GLN A 35 -11.70 -5.11 19.71
C GLN A 35 -10.50 -4.28 20.16
N HIS A 36 -9.63 -4.85 20.99
CA HIS A 36 -8.41 -4.17 21.41
C HIS A 36 -7.51 -3.79 20.22
N ILE A 37 -7.36 -4.69 19.25
CA ILE A 37 -6.53 -4.43 18.07
C ILE A 37 -7.17 -3.39 17.16
N ILE A 38 -8.48 -3.47 16.96
CA ILE A 38 -9.24 -2.46 16.21
C ILE A 38 -9.03 -1.07 16.84
N ASP A 39 -9.20 -0.94 18.15
CA ASP A 39 -9.02 0.33 18.86
C ASP A 39 -7.56 0.80 18.81
N PHE A 40 -6.60 -0.12 18.86
CA PHE A 40 -5.18 0.18 18.64
C PHE A 40 -4.92 0.74 17.24
N VAL A 41 -5.52 0.17 16.18
CA VAL A 41 -5.39 0.70 14.81
C VAL A 41 -6.00 2.09 14.71
N TYR A 42 -7.18 2.30 15.29
CA TYR A 42 -7.85 3.60 15.31
C TYR A 42 -7.07 4.68 16.06
N ALA A 43 -6.36 4.32 17.13
CA ALA A 43 -5.48 5.24 17.84
C ALA A 43 -4.34 5.80 16.95
N HIS A 44 -4.01 5.12 15.85
CA HIS A 44 -3.00 5.57 14.88
C HIS A 44 -3.58 6.44 13.76
N GLN A 45 -4.90 6.62 13.68
CA GLN A 45 -5.51 7.52 12.71
C GLN A 45 -5.11 8.96 13.00
N ILE A 46 -4.65 9.68 11.97
CA ILE A 46 -4.39 11.11 12.00
C ILE A 46 -5.65 11.80 11.47
N LEU A 47 -6.29 12.57 12.34
CA LEU A 47 -7.47 13.35 12.02
C LEU A 47 -7.09 14.77 11.58
N PRO A 48 -7.98 15.48 10.86
CA PRO A 48 -7.75 16.87 10.49
C PRO A 48 -7.45 17.76 11.69
N SER A 49 -6.60 18.75 11.49
CA SER A 49 -6.22 19.71 12.53
C SER A 49 -6.21 21.14 11.99
N ASN A 50 -6.36 22.12 12.89
CA ASN A 50 -6.32 23.54 12.52
C ASN A 50 -4.94 23.97 11.96
N ALA A 51 -3.86 23.25 12.31
CA ALA A 51 -2.50 23.63 11.90
C ALA A 51 -2.12 23.10 10.51
N PHE A 52 -2.58 21.89 10.15
CA PHE A 52 -2.14 21.20 8.94
C PHE A 52 -3.29 20.77 8.01
N GLY A 53 -4.53 21.14 8.35
CA GLY A 53 -5.73 20.72 7.62
C GLY A 53 -5.86 19.20 7.60
N ASP A 54 -6.17 18.67 6.43
CA ASP A 54 -6.34 17.24 6.12
C ASP A 54 -5.18 16.63 5.31
N SER A 55 -4.22 17.46 4.88
CA SER A 55 -3.09 17.04 4.03
C SER A 55 -2.18 15.97 4.61
N ARG A 56 -2.24 15.75 5.93
CA ARG A 56 -1.41 14.77 6.67
C ARG A 56 -2.20 13.59 7.20
N CYS A 57 -3.49 13.54 6.93
CA CYS A 57 -4.40 12.52 7.43
C CYS A 57 -4.11 11.15 6.81
N GLY A 58 -4.60 10.09 7.46
CA GLY A 58 -4.25 8.70 7.18
C GLY A 58 -3.89 7.97 8.47
N PHE A 59 -3.00 6.99 8.41
CA PHE A 59 -2.55 6.27 9.60
C PHE A 59 -1.04 6.40 9.82
N ARG A 60 -0.66 6.55 11.09
CA ARG A 60 0.72 6.41 11.56
C ARG A 60 1.13 4.96 11.51
N GLY A 61 2.39 4.67 11.22
CA GLY A 61 2.89 3.30 11.31
C GLY A 61 3.18 2.82 12.73
N SER A 62 3.36 3.74 13.70
CA SER A 62 3.46 3.47 15.13
C SER A 62 3.34 4.74 16.00
N ALA A 63 3.49 4.59 17.32
CA ALA A 63 3.54 5.66 18.31
C ALA A 63 4.89 6.40 18.43
N PHE A 64 5.86 6.18 17.53
CA PHE A 64 7.24 6.64 17.71
C PHE A 64 7.38 8.17 17.88
N ILE A 65 6.45 8.94 17.29
CA ILE A 65 6.46 10.41 17.33
C ILE A 65 6.03 10.97 18.71
N GLY A 66 5.56 10.11 19.61
CA GLY A 66 5.10 10.51 20.95
C GLY A 66 3.70 11.13 20.97
N ALA A 67 2.91 10.98 19.90
CA ALA A 67 1.50 11.36 19.90
C ALA A 67 0.73 10.51 20.93
N PRO A 68 -0.13 11.11 21.77
CA PRO A 68 -0.98 10.35 22.68
C PRO A 68 -1.85 9.34 21.93
N LEU A 69 -1.86 8.09 22.39
CA LEU A 69 -2.74 7.05 21.86
C LEU A 69 -3.97 6.90 22.76
N HIS A 70 -5.16 7.09 22.17
CA HIS A 70 -6.43 6.85 22.83
C HIS A 70 -6.95 5.48 22.39
N LEU A 71 -6.82 4.47 23.25
CA LEU A 71 -7.17 3.07 22.96
C LEU A 71 -8.64 2.72 23.23
N THR A 72 -9.49 3.72 23.49
CA THR A 72 -10.90 3.52 23.82
C THR A 72 -11.75 4.64 23.25
N GLY A 73 -12.88 4.28 22.64
CA GLY A 73 -13.86 5.22 22.11
C GLY A 73 -13.49 5.78 20.74
N GLU A 74 -14.20 6.85 20.35
CA GLU A 74 -14.00 7.48 19.05
C GLU A 74 -12.61 8.13 18.91
N PRO A 75 -11.98 8.08 17.73
CA PRO A 75 -10.77 8.83 17.44
C PRO A 75 -10.94 10.31 17.78
N LYS A 76 -10.03 10.87 18.59
CA LYS A 76 -10.07 12.28 19.00
C LYS A 76 -8.92 13.05 18.35
N PRO A 77 -9.15 14.32 17.94
CA PRO A 77 -8.06 15.19 17.52
C PRO A 77 -7.06 15.35 18.65
N VAL A 78 -5.79 15.09 18.36
CA VAL A 78 -4.67 15.36 19.27
C VAL A 78 -4.03 16.70 18.92
N GLN A 79 -3.26 17.27 19.86
CA GLN A 79 -2.47 18.46 19.57
C GLN A 79 -1.56 18.18 18.36
N PRO A 80 -1.62 18.99 17.28
CA PRO A 80 -0.89 18.71 16.07
C PRO A 80 0.62 18.83 16.33
N LEU A 81 1.36 17.76 16.05
CA LEU A 81 2.81 17.74 16.17
C LEU A 81 3.44 18.15 14.82
N PRO A 82 4.52 18.95 14.80
CA PRO A 82 5.10 19.49 13.56
C PRO A 82 5.49 18.46 12.50
N TYR A 83 5.85 17.25 12.91
CA TYR A 83 6.33 16.16 12.05
C TYR A 83 5.45 14.91 12.10
N ASP A 84 4.21 15.06 12.56
CA ASP A 84 3.25 13.96 12.53
C ASP A 84 2.51 13.97 11.20
N ALA A 85 2.65 12.87 10.47
CA ALA A 85 2.10 12.67 9.15
C ALA A 85 1.86 11.19 8.88
N SER A 86 0.87 10.91 8.04
CA SER A 86 0.57 9.55 7.63
C SER A 86 1.62 9.02 6.66
N HIS A 87 1.62 7.70 6.50
CA HIS A 87 2.38 7.03 5.46
C HIS A 87 1.44 6.13 4.68
N VAL A 88 1.46 6.19 3.35
CA VAL A 88 0.44 5.56 2.50
C VAL A 88 0.34 4.05 2.69
N THR A 89 1.47 3.35 2.84
CA THR A 89 1.50 1.91 3.15
C THR A 89 0.92 1.59 4.53
N MET A 90 1.03 2.50 5.49
CA MET A 90 0.46 2.32 6.83
C MET A 90 -1.05 2.51 6.79
N THR A 91 -1.53 3.49 6.01
CA THR A 91 -2.96 3.64 5.70
C THR A 91 -3.53 2.36 5.07
N TYR A 92 -2.86 1.83 4.03
CA TYR A 92 -3.27 0.56 3.42
C TYR A 92 -3.30 -0.61 4.42
N SER A 93 -2.24 -0.75 5.23
CA SER A 93 -2.13 -1.81 6.24
C SER A 93 -3.23 -1.70 7.31
N ALA A 94 -3.51 -0.48 7.77
CA ALA A 94 -4.54 -0.19 8.77
C ALA A 94 -5.93 -0.57 8.26
N LEU A 95 -6.29 -0.11 7.05
CA LEU A 95 -7.59 -0.39 6.44
C LEU A 95 -7.81 -1.89 6.26
N ASN A 96 -6.81 -2.63 5.76
CA ASN A 96 -6.91 -4.08 5.62
C ASN A 96 -7.01 -4.77 6.98
N THR A 97 -6.25 -4.34 7.98
CA THR A 97 -6.31 -4.92 9.33
C THR A 97 -7.71 -4.78 9.92
N LEU A 98 -8.32 -3.58 9.81
CA LEU A 98 -9.69 -3.33 10.25
C LEU A 98 -10.68 -4.27 9.56
N LEU A 99 -10.62 -4.36 8.22
CA LEU A 99 -11.50 -5.24 7.44
C LEU A 99 -11.33 -6.72 7.79
N ILE A 100 -10.09 -7.21 7.96
CA ILE A 100 -9.82 -8.60 8.33
C ILE A 100 -10.41 -8.93 9.71
N LEU A 101 -10.38 -7.97 10.63
CA LEU A 101 -10.95 -8.12 11.97
C LEU A 101 -12.48 -7.99 12.00
N GLY A 102 -13.11 -7.62 10.88
CA GLY A 102 -14.56 -7.49 10.75
C GLY A 102 -15.11 -6.11 11.13
N ASP A 103 -14.27 -5.09 11.22
CA ASP A 103 -14.71 -3.69 11.40
C ASP A 103 -15.34 -3.16 10.10
N ASP A 104 -16.30 -2.24 10.24
CA ASP A 104 -17.09 -1.67 9.14
C ASP A 104 -16.52 -0.36 8.57
N LEU A 105 -15.37 0.08 9.09
CA LEU A 105 -14.68 1.32 8.77
C LEU A 105 -15.49 2.59 9.10
N SER A 106 -16.56 2.50 9.90
CA SER A 106 -17.43 3.64 10.24
C SER A 106 -16.69 4.79 10.96
N ARG A 107 -15.64 4.46 11.73
CA ARG A 107 -14.79 5.44 12.43
C ARG A 107 -13.60 5.94 11.60
N VAL A 108 -13.47 5.49 10.35
CA VAL A 108 -12.48 6.03 9.42
C VAL A 108 -13.02 7.33 8.83
N ASN A 109 -12.29 8.42 9.00
CA ASN A 109 -12.58 9.67 8.30
C ASN A 109 -12.14 9.54 6.84
N ARG A 110 -12.99 8.93 6.00
CA ARG A 110 -12.68 8.57 4.62
C ARG A 110 -12.17 9.76 3.79
N ASP A 111 -12.86 10.89 3.88
CA ASP A 111 -12.50 12.09 3.13
C ASP A 111 -11.16 12.67 3.58
N ALA A 112 -10.88 12.69 4.89
CA ALA A 112 -9.58 13.14 5.39
C ALA A 112 -8.45 12.20 4.95
N VAL A 113 -8.65 10.88 5.06
CA VAL A 113 -7.66 9.90 4.59
C VAL A 113 -7.37 10.09 3.11
N MET A 114 -8.41 10.32 2.30
CA MET A 114 -8.25 10.52 0.88
C MET A 114 -7.59 11.86 0.53
N ALA A 115 -7.92 12.95 1.24
CA ALA A 115 -7.22 14.23 1.11
C ALA A 115 -5.72 14.10 1.45
N GLY A 116 -5.40 13.30 2.48
CA GLY A 116 -4.04 12.91 2.81
C GLY A 116 -3.35 12.19 1.67
N ILE A 117 -3.98 11.17 1.06
CA ILE A 117 -3.44 10.44 -0.10
C ILE A 117 -3.19 11.39 -1.29
N LEU A 118 -4.14 12.27 -1.60
CA LEU A 118 -3.99 13.23 -2.71
C LEU A 118 -2.85 14.23 -2.47
N SER A 119 -2.59 14.58 -1.21
CA SER A 119 -1.47 15.45 -0.83
C SER A 119 -0.09 14.79 -0.99
N LEU A 120 -0.04 13.48 -1.23
CA LEU A 120 1.21 12.75 -1.51
C LEU A 120 1.63 12.82 -2.98
N GLN A 121 0.82 13.45 -3.84
CA GLN A 121 1.12 13.57 -5.25
C GLN A 121 2.39 14.41 -5.47
N SER A 122 3.37 13.82 -6.13
CA SER A 122 4.67 14.39 -6.48
C SER A 122 4.52 15.40 -7.61
N GLU A 123 5.23 16.53 -7.46
CA GLU A 123 5.27 17.63 -8.43
C GLU A 123 5.80 17.20 -9.81
N ASN A 124 6.58 16.13 -9.89
CA ASN A 124 7.35 15.80 -11.11
C ASN A 124 6.64 14.89 -12.11
N SER A 125 5.48 14.30 -11.78
CA SER A 125 4.83 13.31 -12.68
C SER A 125 3.55 12.65 -12.15
N ASN A 126 2.85 13.25 -11.19
CA ASN A 126 1.63 12.69 -10.58
C ASN A 126 1.86 11.34 -9.86
N PHE A 127 3.06 11.11 -9.31
CA PHE A 127 3.38 9.89 -8.55
C PHE A 127 3.06 10.04 -7.07
N ILE A 128 2.84 8.96 -6.35
CA ILE A 128 2.58 9.01 -4.91
C ILE A 128 3.89 8.87 -4.13
N ASN A 129 4.20 9.88 -3.32
CA ASN A 129 5.23 9.81 -2.28
C ASN A 129 4.78 8.91 -1.13
N ALA A 130 5.73 8.31 -0.42
CA ALA A 130 5.46 7.48 0.74
C ALA A 130 4.74 8.25 1.87
N SER A 131 5.12 9.51 2.07
CA SER A 131 4.55 10.46 3.03
C SER A 131 4.86 11.90 2.60
N VAL A 132 4.14 12.90 3.13
CA VAL A 132 4.51 14.32 2.94
C VAL A 132 5.88 14.66 3.53
N LEU A 133 6.40 13.81 4.43
CA LEU A 133 7.74 13.93 5.03
C LEU A 133 8.77 12.97 4.42
N CYS A 134 8.35 12.09 3.51
CA CYS A 134 9.22 11.10 2.86
C CYS A 134 8.90 11.05 1.36
N HIS A 135 9.72 11.74 0.57
CA HIS A 135 9.52 11.92 -0.87
C HIS A 135 10.01 10.74 -1.72
N GLU A 136 10.23 9.57 -1.12
CA GLU A 136 10.42 8.35 -1.90
C GLU A 136 9.12 8.03 -2.65
N PHE A 137 9.21 7.72 -3.93
CA PHE A 137 8.07 7.33 -4.76
C PHE A 137 8.44 6.14 -5.66
N ASP A 138 7.57 5.14 -5.74
CA ASP A 138 7.63 4.04 -6.69
C ASP A 138 6.29 3.26 -6.73
N ALA A 139 6.24 2.18 -7.53
CA ALA A 139 5.07 1.33 -7.69
C ALA A 139 4.41 0.83 -6.38
N ARG A 140 5.16 0.68 -5.28
CA ARG A 140 4.64 0.22 -3.97
C ARG A 140 3.67 1.25 -3.37
N PHE A 141 4.02 2.52 -3.48
CA PHE A 141 3.21 3.62 -2.92
C PHE A 141 2.01 3.93 -3.81
N VAL A 142 2.17 3.79 -5.13
CA VAL A 142 1.04 3.83 -6.08
C VAL A 142 0.03 2.72 -5.75
N PHE A 143 0.49 1.49 -5.55
CA PHE A 143 -0.38 0.39 -5.12
C PHE A 143 -1.07 0.67 -3.79
N SER A 144 -0.32 1.14 -2.79
CA SER A 144 -0.90 1.47 -1.48
C SER A 144 -1.99 2.55 -1.58
N ALA A 145 -1.79 3.59 -2.41
CA ALA A 145 -2.78 4.64 -2.63
C ALA A 145 -4.02 4.12 -3.36
N VAL A 146 -3.84 3.43 -4.49
CA VAL A 146 -4.95 2.90 -5.29
C VAL A 146 -5.76 1.88 -4.49
N ALA A 147 -5.11 0.97 -3.77
CA ALA A 147 -5.81 -0.01 -2.94
C ALA A 147 -6.55 0.62 -1.77
N SER A 148 -5.96 1.64 -1.12
CA SER A 148 -6.66 2.39 -0.06
C SER A 148 -7.88 3.12 -0.62
N ALA A 149 -7.74 3.81 -1.75
CA ALA A 149 -8.87 4.49 -2.41
C ALA A 149 -9.96 3.51 -2.88
N TYR A 150 -9.59 2.30 -3.31
CA TYR A 150 -10.54 1.23 -3.62
C TYR A 150 -11.32 0.78 -2.38
N ILE A 151 -10.64 0.52 -1.27
CA ILE A 151 -11.29 0.14 0.01
C ILE A 151 -12.25 1.23 0.49
N LEU A 152 -11.88 2.50 0.29
CA LEU A 152 -12.68 3.64 0.73
C LEU A 152 -13.84 3.98 -0.22
N ASP A 153 -13.93 3.31 -1.39
CA ASP A 153 -14.87 3.61 -2.47
C ASP A 153 -14.72 5.05 -3.02
N GLN A 154 -13.46 5.47 -3.24
CA GLN A 154 -13.09 6.83 -3.68
C GLN A 154 -12.06 6.84 -4.83
N LEU A 155 -12.09 5.82 -5.70
CA LEU A 155 -11.21 5.77 -6.87
C LEU A 155 -11.43 6.92 -7.86
N ASP A 156 -12.64 7.48 -7.90
CA ASP A 156 -13.03 8.61 -8.76
C ASP A 156 -12.24 9.89 -8.45
N LYS A 157 -11.71 10.01 -7.24
CA LYS A 157 -10.87 11.16 -6.83
C LYS A 157 -9.43 11.08 -7.36
N LEU A 158 -9.00 9.95 -7.92
CA LEU A 158 -7.64 9.73 -8.41
C LEU A 158 -7.45 10.19 -9.87
N ASP A 159 -6.25 10.65 -10.23
CA ASP A 159 -5.84 10.80 -11.63
C ASP A 159 -5.56 9.44 -12.27
N ILE A 160 -6.64 8.71 -12.60
CA ILE A 160 -6.59 7.36 -13.16
C ILE A 160 -5.71 7.33 -14.42
N GLU A 161 -5.84 8.32 -15.31
CA GLU A 161 -5.09 8.37 -16.54
C GLU A 161 -3.59 8.65 -16.28
N GLY A 162 -3.26 9.45 -15.27
CA GLY A 162 -1.89 9.62 -14.77
C GLY A 162 -1.26 8.30 -14.31
N TYR A 163 -1.97 7.52 -13.50
CA TYR A 163 -1.51 6.22 -13.05
C TYR A 163 -1.35 5.23 -14.20
N VAL A 164 -2.31 5.17 -15.12
CA VAL A 164 -2.21 4.31 -16.31
C VAL A 164 -0.98 4.67 -17.16
N ARG A 165 -0.71 5.96 -17.36
CA ARG A 165 0.50 6.43 -18.07
C ARG A 165 1.78 6.01 -17.35
N PHE A 166 1.84 6.14 -16.02
CA PHE A 166 2.98 5.70 -15.22
C PHE A 166 3.23 4.20 -15.33
N ILE A 167 2.19 3.41 -15.11
CA ILE A 167 2.26 1.95 -15.12
C ILE A 167 2.71 1.47 -16.50
N THR A 168 2.12 2.02 -17.58
CA THR A 168 2.50 1.68 -18.96
C THR A 168 3.97 1.99 -19.24
N LYS A 169 4.49 3.13 -18.75
CA LYS A 169 5.90 3.49 -18.88
C LYS A 169 6.85 2.63 -18.03
N SER A 170 6.32 1.95 -17.02
CA SER A 170 7.09 1.06 -16.13
C SER A 170 7.22 -0.35 -16.68
N LEU A 171 6.53 -0.67 -17.77
CA LEU A 171 6.66 -1.94 -18.46
C LEU A 171 8.01 -2.05 -19.16
N THR A 172 8.72 -3.15 -18.92
CA THR A 172 10.09 -3.33 -19.43
C THR A 172 10.12 -4.19 -20.70
N PHE A 173 11.27 -4.20 -21.37
CA PHE A 173 11.49 -5.05 -22.53
C PHE A 173 11.41 -6.55 -22.19
N GLU A 174 11.68 -6.93 -20.94
CA GLU A 174 11.64 -8.31 -20.46
C GLU A 174 10.21 -8.86 -20.37
N GLY A 175 9.21 -7.99 -20.24
CA GLY A 175 7.78 -8.33 -20.13
C GLY A 175 7.15 -7.99 -18.78
N GLY A 176 7.94 -7.93 -17.70
CA GLY A 176 7.51 -7.49 -16.38
C GLY A 176 7.52 -5.96 -16.21
N PHE A 177 7.19 -5.48 -15.01
CA PHE A 177 7.26 -4.05 -14.67
C PHE A 177 8.41 -3.75 -13.70
N GLY A 178 9.01 -2.58 -13.86
CA GLY A 178 9.95 -2.00 -12.91
C GLY A 178 9.26 -1.14 -11.84
N HIS A 179 10.01 -0.82 -10.77
CA HIS A 179 9.54 0.07 -9.70
C HIS A 179 9.28 1.50 -10.19
N LEU A 180 10.05 1.94 -11.19
CA LEU A 180 9.89 3.18 -11.94
C LEU A 180 10.14 2.91 -13.43
N PRO A 181 9.72 3.82 -14.33
CA PRO A 181 10.06 3.74 -15.74
C PRO A 181 11.55 3.53 -15.97
N GLN A 182 11.88 2.67 -16.93
CA GLN A 182 13.26 2.34 -17.34
C GLN A 182 14.09 1.55 -16.30
N LEU A 183 13.51 1.14 -15.17
CA LEU A 183 14.18 0.25 -14.22
C LEU A 183 13.95 -1.23 -14.58
N GLU A 184 14.78 -2.11 -14.00
CA GLU A 184 14.71 -3.56 -14.16
C GLU A 184 13.34 -4.13 -13.76
N ALA A 185 12.86 -5.15 -14.47
CA ALA A 185 11.62 -5.82 -14.10
C ALA A 185 11.78 -6.56 -12.76
N HIS A 186 10.80 -6.39 -11.88
CA HIS A 186 10.81 -7.00 -10.56
C HIS A 186 9.43 -7.53 -10.20
N ALA A 187 9.33 -8.75 -9.69
CA ALA A 187 8.04 -9.41 -9.45
C ALA A 187 7.16 -8.64 -8.47
N GLY A 188 7.74 -7.99 -7.46
CA GLY A 188 7.00 -7.13 -6.53
C GLY A 188 6.44 -5.87 -7.22
N ALA A 189 7.20 -5.25 -8.12
CA ALA A 189 6.73 -4.11 -8.89
C ALA A 189 5.68 -4.53 -9.93
N THR A 190 5.88 -5.69 -10.57
CA THR A 190 4.89 -6.31 -11.47
C THR A 190 3.56 -6.53 -10.76
N TYR A 191 3.56 -7.10 -9.55
CA TYR A 191 2.35 -7.22 -8.75
C TYR A 191 1.70 -5.86 -8.47
N CYS A 192 2.47 -4.90 -7.96
CA CYS A 192 1.93 -3.59 -7.60
C CYS A 192 1.24 -2.92 -8.80
N ASN A 193 1.90 -2.93 -9.96
CA ASN A 193 1.39 -2.33 -11.20
C ASN A 193 0.17 -3.09 -11.75
N LEU A 194 0.21 -4.42 -11.79
CA LEU A 194 -0.88 -5.24 -12.32
C LEU A 194 -2.13 -5.16 -11.42
N ALA A 195 -1.95 -5.22 -10.11
CA ALA A 195 -3.02 -5.05 -9.14
C ALA A 195 -3.65 -3.65 -9.24
N CYS A 196 -2.85 -2.58 -9.40
CA CYS A 196 -3.38 -1.25 -9.68
C CYS A 196 -4.29 -1.24 -10.92
N LEU A 197 -3.81 -1.79 -12.05
CA LEU A 197 -4.60 -1.84 -13.28
C LEU A 197 -5.91 -2.62 -13.10
N LYS A 198 -5.88 -3.71 -12.32
CA LYS A 198 -7.07 -4.49 -12.00
C LYS A 198 -8.07 -3.70 -11.17
N LEU A 199 -7.62 -3.06 -10.08
CA LEU A 199 -8.46 -2.26 -9.19
C LEU A 199 -9.06 -1.05 -9.91
N LEU A 200 -8.30 -0.41 -10.80
CA LEU A 200 -8.75 0.73 -11.60
C LEU A 200 -9.66 0.34 -12.78
N GLY A 201 -9.86 -0.96 -13.05
CA GLY A 201 -10.63 -1.43 -14.21
C GLY A 201 -9.94 -1.13 -15.55
N LYS A 202 -8.62 -0.96 -15.56
CA LYS A 202 -7.82 -0.57 -16.73
C LYS A 202 -6.93 -1.68 -17.27
N LEU A 203 -6.96 -2.87 -16.65
CA LEU A 203 -6.15 -4.02 -17.06
C LEU A 203 -6.28 -4.34 -18.55
N GLU A 204 -7.50 -4.55 -19.04
CA GLU A 204 -7.73 -4.91 -20.45
C GLU A 204 -7.42 -3.77 -21.43
N SER A 205 -7.36 -2.51 -20.98
CA SER A 205 -6.92 -1.40 -21.83
C SER A 205 -5.40 -1.35 -22.03
N VAL A 206 -4.63 -1.80 -21.02
CA VAL A 206 -3.15 -1.75 -21.04
C VAL A 206 -2.55 -3.08 -21.47
N LEU A 207 -3.14 -4.18 -21.03
CA LEU A 207 -2.75 -5.55 -21.34
C LEU A 207 -3.97 -6.34 -21.86
N PRO A 208 -4.47 -6.03 -23.08
CA PRO A 208 -5.59 -6.76 -23.65
C PRO A 208 -5.33 -8.26 -23.69
N GLU A 209 -6.38 -9.06 -23.52
CA GLU A 209 -6.35 -10.50 -23.76
C GLU A 209 -5.67 -10.81 -25.10
N ARG A 210 -4.75 -11.80 -25.10
CA ARG A 210 -3.99 -12.25 -26.29
C ARG A 210 -3.11 -11.18 -26.95
N SER A 211 -2.90 -10.03 -26.31
CA SER A 211 -1.88 -9.10 -26.76
C SER A 211 -0.50 -9.72 -26.58
N ARG A 212 0.40 -9.48 -27.54
CA ARG A 212 1.81 -9.91 -27.46
C ARG A 212 2.48 -9.47 -26.17
N GLN A 213 2.07 -8.31 -25.63
CA GLN A 213 2.63 -7.78 -24.40
C GLN A 213 2.15 -8.56 -23.16
N ARG A 214 0.87 -8.97 -23.11
CA ARG A 214 0.36 -9.85 -22.05
C ARG A 214 1.01 -11.23 -22.11
N GLU A 215 1.21 -11.79 -23.31
CA GLU A 215 1.93 -13.05 -23.49
C GLU A 215 3.38 -12.96 -23.00
N LYS A 216 4.08 -11.86 -23.30
CA LYS A 216 5.43 -11.60 -22.77
C LYS A 216 5.45 -11.51 -21.25
N LEU A 217 4.48 -10.83 -20.64
CA LEU A 217 4.36 -10.74 -19.19
C LEU A 217 4.16 -12.12 -18.56
N ILE A 218 3.24 -12.92 -19.10
CA ILE A 218 2.97 -14.29 -18.64
C ILE A 218 4.25 -15.14 -18.76
N TYR A 219 4.92 -15.08 -19.91
CA TYR A 219 6.18 -15.80 -20.11
C TYR A 219 7.23 -15.37 -19.07
N TRP A 220 7.43 -14.06 -18.86
CA TRP A 220 8.39 -13.54 -17.88
C TRP A 220 8.09 -14.02 -16.45
N LEU A 221 6.81 -14.03 -16.04
CA LEU A 221 6.37 -14.53 -14.74
C LEU A 221 6.63 -16.04 -14.59
N LEU A 222 6.34 -16.84 -15.61
CA LEU A 222 6.61 -18.29 -15.60
C LEU A 222 8.13 -18.57 -15.48
N GLN A 223 8.97 -17.75 -16.11
CA GLN A 223 10.44 -17.83 -15.99
C GLN A 223 10.97 -17.41 -14.60
N ARG A 224 10.11 -16.99 -13.66
CA ARG A 224 10.49 -16.81 -12.25
C ARG A 224 10.48 -18.12 -11.47
N GLN A 225 9.78 -19.14 -11.95
CA GLN A 225 9.73 -20.42 -11.28
C GLN A 225 11.03 -21.20 -11.49
N LYS A 226 11.67 -21.57 -10.38
CA LYS A 226 12.75 -22.56 -10.35
C LYS A 226 12.31 -23.69 -9.42
N VAL A 227 12.81 -23.72 -8.18
CA VAL A 227 12.29 -24.61 -7.12
C VAL A 227 11.12 -23.91 -6.43
N GLY A 228 11.33 -22.66 -6.03
CA GLY A 228 10.29 -21.70 -5.69
C GLY A 228 10.16 -20.65 -6.79
N PHE A 229 10.03 -19.38 -6.38
CA PHE A 229 10.02 -18.25 -7.30
C PHE A 229 11.09 -17.23 -6.90
N ASN A 230 11.73 -16.60 -7.89
CA ASN A 230 12.62 -15.46 -7.68
C ASN A 230 11.96 -14.14 -8.12
N GLY A 231 12.48 -13.03 -7.61
CA GLY A 231 11.94 -11.70 -7.91
C GLY A 231 12.36 -11.14 -9.27
N ARG A 232 13.51 -11.59 -9.81
CA ARG A 232 14.11 -11.08 -11.04
C ARG A 232 15.17 -12.02 -11.61
N SER A 233 15.56 -11.77 -12.85
CA SER A 233 16.39 -12.66 -13.64
C SER A 233 17.77 -12.82 -13.00
N GLY A 234 18.27 -14.05 -12.91
CA GLY A 234 19.59 -14.33 -12.33
C GLY A 234 19.67 -14.24 -10.80
N LYS A 235 18.55 -14.10 -10.08
CA LYS A 235 18.51 -14.16 -8.61
C LYS A 235 18.02 -15.51 -8.09
N ASP A 236 18.32 -15.74 -6.81
CA ASP A 236 17.86 -16.90 -6.06
C ASP A 236 16.38 -16.76 -5.70
N ASP A 237 15.78 -17.90 -5.38
CA ASP A 237 14.37 -17.97 -4.99
C ASP A 237 14.16 -17.40 -3.58
N ASP A 238 13.00 -16.78 -3.36
CA ASP A 238 12.53 -16.31 -2.05
C ASP A 238 11.04 -16.63 -1.94
N SER A 239 10.64 -17.24 -0.83
CA SER A 239 9.29 -17.72 -0.56
C SER A 239 8.20 -16.67 -0.81
N CYS A 240 8.47 -15.38 -0.56
CA CYS A 240 7.48 -14.33 -0.75
C CYS A 240 7.04 -14.18 -2.22
N TYR A 241 7.90 -14.53 -3.19
CA TYR A 241 7.56 -14.48 -4.61
C TYR A 241 6.56 -15.54 -5.03
N THR A 242 6.30 -16.57 -4.20
CA THR A 242 5.17 -17.47 -4.40
C THR A 242 3.86 -16.68 -4.45
N PHE A 243 3.70 -15.69 -3.56
CA PHE A 243 2.56 -14.77 -3.60
C PHE A 243 2.71 -13.75 -4.72
N TRP A 244 3.82 -13.01 -4.79
CA TRP A 244 3.93 -11.91 -5.75
C TRP A 244 3.81 -12.36 -7.21
N VAL A 245 4.45 -13.48 -7.59
CA VAL A 245 4.35 -14.04 -8.94
C VAL A 245 3.03 -14.78 -9.13
N GLY A 246 2.63 -15.61 -8.16
CA GLY A 246 1.39 -16.41 -8.24
C GLY A 246 0.15 -15.54 -8.36
N ALA A 247 0.04 -14.48 -7.56
CA ALA A 247 -1.06 -13.53 -7.63
C ALA A 247 -1.07 -12.75 -8.96
N CYS A 248 0.09 -12.48 -9.57
CA CYS A 248 0.12 -11.90 -10.91
C CYS A 248 -0.44 -12.86 -11.96
N LEU A 249 -0.09 -14.15 -11.88
CA LEU A 249 -0.56 -15.17 -12.82
C LEU A 249 -2.05 -15.46 -12.69
N GLN A 250 -2.66 -15.14 -11.54
CA GLN A 250 -4.09 -15.30 -11.30
C GLN A 250 -4.95 -14.18 -11.93
N VAL A 251 -4.36 -13.00 -12.18
CA VAL A 251 -5.05 -11.78 -12.67
C VAL A 251 -5.22 -11.77 -14.20
#